data_AF-A0A6A4KUN0-F1
#
_entry.id   AF-A0A6A4KUN0-F1
#
_cell.length_a   1.000
_cell.length_b   1.000
_cell.length_c   1.000
_cell.angle_alpha   90.00
_cell.angle_beta   90.00
_cell.angle_gamma   90.00
#
_symmetry.space_group_name_H-M   'P 1'
#
loop_
_entity.id
_entity.type
_entity.pdbx_description
1 polymer ?
#
loop_
_entity_poly.entity_id
_entity_poly.type
_entity_poly.pdbx_seq_one_letter_code
_entity_poly.pdbx_strand_id
1 'polypeptide(L)'
;MKKETHDLQLSLQRYKGHDLLSAKYEDLDELEQKLESSVNKVRARKFQLLQQQLENLKRTDKMLEKENQDIFNWLMSDQMQKHHQAEMDQHQAMTELKLVGHDHHHDQQQQVLGYGDHHNQFFPFYGGNDQGLQPSSSTTGVDFPFLQHHHHHYQLQPTQPNLQDSAAATLLPGP
;
A
#
# COMPACT_ATOMS: atom_id res chain seq x y z
N MET A 1 -11.64 50.31 5.10
CA MET A 1 -10.36 49.64 4.74
C MET A 1 -9.17 50.04 5.59
N LYS A 2 -8.47 51.19 5.38
CA LYS A 2 -7.20 51.45 6.10
C LYS A 2 -7.31 51.42 7.63
N LYS A 3 -8.40 51.97 8.18
CA LYS A 3 -8.68 51.97 9.62
C LYS A 3 -8.95 50.55 10.15
N GLU A 4 -9.85 49.80 9.51
CA GLU A 4 -10.18 48.42 9.91
C GLU A 4 -8.95 47.51 9.87
N THR A 5 -8.11 47.62 8.84
CA THR A 5 -6.87 46.85 8.75
C THR A 5 -5.92 47.20 9.89
N HIS A 6 -5.80 48.48 10.23
CA HIS A 6 -5.00 48.93 11.36
C HIS A 6 -5.53 48.40 12.69
N ASP A 7 -6.85 48.48 12.90
CA ASP A 7 -7.52 47.97 14.11
C ASP A 7 -7.33 46.44 14.25
N LEU A 8 -7.45 45.69 13.16
CA LEU A 8 -7.14 44.26 13.12
C LEU A 8 -5.67 43.97 13.47
N GLN A 9 -4.75 44.78 12.98
CA GLN A 9 -3.32 44.59 13.21
C GLN A 9 -2.94 44.86 14.68
N LEU A 10 -3.55 45.88 15.29
CA LEU A 10 -3.45 46.15 16.73
C LEU A 10 -4.04 45.01 17.55
N SER A 11 -5.21 44.49 17.16
CA SER A 11 -5.83 43.34 17.80
C SER A 11 -4.92 42.10 17.74
N LEU A 12 -4.33 41.81 16.57
CA LEU A 12 -3.40 40.70 16.38
C LEU A 12 -2.14 40.84 17.25
N GLN A 13 -1.63 42.06 17.44
CA GLN A 13 -0.50 42.31 18.31
C GLN A 13 -0.78 41.94 19.77
N ARG A 14 -1.98 42.25 20.27
CA ARG A 14 -2.44 41.86 21.62
C ARG A 14 -2.54 40.35 21.77
N TYR A 15 -3.09 39.64 20.79
CA TYR A 15 -3.10 38.17 20.76
C TYR A 15 -1.69 37.55 20.76
N LYS A 16 -0.67 38.30 20.29
CA LYS A 16 0.74 37.89 20.34
C LYS A 16 1.46 38.32 21.62
N GLY A 17 0.76 38.98 22.55
CA GLY A 17 1.32 39.44 23.83
C GLY A 17 2.01 40.80 23.81
N HIS A 18 1.79 41.63 22.78
CA HIS A 18 2.33 42.99 22.74
C HIS A 18 1.36 44.02 23.35
N ASP A 19 1.91 45.13 23.85
CA ASP A 19 1.17 46.29 24.38
C ASP A 19 0.11 45.92 25.44
N LEU A 20 0.47 45.00 26.34
CA LEU A 20 -0.41 44.55 27.43
C LEU A 20 -0.38 45.50 28.64
N LEU A 21 0.67 46.31 28.80
CA LEU A 21 0.85 47.22 29.94
C LEU A 21 -0.22 48.33 30.00
N SER A 22 -0.80 48.66 28.85
CA SER A 22 -1.87 49.67 28.73
C SER A 22 -3.28 49.07 28.85
N ALA A 23 -3.40 47.73 28.87
CA ALA A 23 -4.67 47.04 28.94
C ALA A 23 -5.18 46.97 30.38
N LYS A 24 -6.51 47.06 30.55
CA LYS A 24 -7.14 46.86 31.84
C LYS A 24 -7.14 45.38 32.21
N TYR A 25 -7.26 45.09 33.49
CA TYR A 25 -7.28 43.72 33.98
C TYR A 25 -8.41 42.90 33.36
N GLU A 26 -9.61 43.48 33.25
CA GLU A 26 -10.78 42.81 32.67
C GLU A 26 -10.55 42.45 31.19
N ASP A 27 -9.90 43.35 30.44
CA ASP A 27 -9.56 43.10 29.03
C ASP A 27 -8.52 41.97 28.89
N LEU A 28 -7.60 41.85 29.84
CA LEU A 28 -6.60 40.79 29.89
C LEU A 28 -7.22 39.43 30.23
N ASP A 29 -8.12 39.38 31.21
CA ASP A 29 -8.87 38.17 31.58
C ASP A 29 -9.70 37.64 30.40
N GLU A 30 -10.42 38.54 29.70
CA GLU A 30 -11.15 38.16 28.49
C GLU A 30 -10.22 37.64 27.38
N LEU A 31 -9.06 38.26 27.21
CA LEU A 31 -8.07 37.87 26.21
C LEU A 31 -7.52 36.47 26.51
N GLU A 32 -7.22 36.18 27.77
CA GLU A 32 -6.78 34.87 28.24
C GLU A 32 -7.83 33.80 27.97
N GLN A 33 -9.09 34.02 28.37
CA GLN A 33 -10.19 33.09 28.12
C GLN A 33 -10.39 32.81 26.61
N LYS A 34 -10.30 33.85 25.77
CA LYS A 34 -10.40 33.71 24.31
C LYS A 34 -9.24 32.89 23.74
N LEU A 35 -8.01 33.13 24.21
CA LEU A 35 -6.83 32.38 23.79
C LEU A 35 -6.92 30.91 24.24
N GLU A 36 -7.31 30.65 25.48
CA GLU A 36 -7.47 29.30 26.01
C GLU A 36 -8.51 28.52 25.19
N SER A 37 -9.69 29.11 24.95
CA SER A 37 -10.74 28.51 24.13
C SER A 37 -10.25 28.21 22.71
N SER A 38 -9.54 29.15 22.08
CA SER A 38 -9.00 28.99 20.73
C SER A 38 -7.94 27.89 20.65
N VAL A 39 -6.98 27.87 21.59
CA VAL A 39 -5.94 26.85 21.67
C VAL A 39 -6.53 25.47 21.90
N ASN A 40 -7.53 25.36 22.78
CA ASN A 40 -8.23 24.10 23.01
C ASN A 40 -8.96 23.60 21.75
N LYS A 41 -9.60 24.48 20.99
CA LYS A 41 -10.21 24.14 19.69
C LYS A 41 -9.17 23.64 18.68
N VAL A 42 -8.04 24.35 18.55
CA VAL A 42 -6.94 23.95 17.65
C VAL A 42 -6.37 22.58 18.05
N ARG A 43 -6.13 22.37 19.36
CA ARG A 43 -5.62 21.10 19.88
C ARG A 43 -6.59 19.95 19.63
N ALA A 44 -7.87 20.15 19.92
CA ALA A 44 -8.92 19.16 19.67
C ALA A 44 -8.99 18.79 18.19
N ARG A 45 -8.98 19.79 17.30
CA ARG A 45 -8.99 19.54 15.85
C ARG A 45 -7.74 18.82 15.37
N LYS A 46 -6.55 19.21 15.86
CA LYS A 46 -5.29 18.53 15.53
C LYS A 46 -5.33 17.07 15.96
N PHE A 47 -5.82 16.78 17.15
CA PHE A 47 -5.96 15.41 17.64
C PHE A 47 -6.93 14.60 16.79
N GLN A 48 -8.11 15.15 16.47
CA GLN A 48 -9.08 14.50 15.58
C GLN A 48 -8.49 14.14 14.22
N LEU A 49 -7.76 15.08 13.60
CA LEU A 49 -7.12 14.86 12.30
C LEU A 49 -6.03 13.78 12.36
N LEU A 50 -5.19 13.80 13.41
CA LEU A 50 -4.17 12.78 13.61
C LEU A 50 -4.78 11.38 13.83
N GLN A 51 -5.87 11.29 14.60
CA GLN A 51 -6.60 10.04 14.76
C GLN A 51 -7.16 9.53 13.43
N GLN A 52 -7.76 10.42 12.63
CA GLN A 52 -8.27 10.06 11.31
C GLN A 52 -7.16 9.55 10.38
N GLN A 53 -5.99 10.20 10.38
CA GLN A 53 -4.83 9.75 9.60
C GLN A 53 -4.32 8.39 10.04
N LEU A 54 -4.21 8.16 11.36
CA LEU A 54 -3.79 6.88 11.90
C LEU A 54 -4.75 5.75 11.50
N GLU A 55 -6.05 5.99 11.60
CA GLU A 55 -7.06 4.99 11.21
C GLU A 55 -7.04 4.70 9.70
N ASN A 56 -6.81 5.72 8.86
CA ASN A 56 -6.66 5.51 7.43
C ASN A 56 -5.42 4.68 7.09
N LEU A 57 -4.29 4.94 7.74
CA LEU A 57 -3.07 4.14 7.57
C LEU A 57 -3.31 2.70 7.98
N LYS A 58 -3.90 2.44 9.16
CA LYS A 58 -4.22 1.08 9.62
C LYS A 58 -5.14 0.31 8.66
N ARG A 59 -6.12 0.98 8.04
CA ARG A 59 -6.99 0.32 7.05
C ARG A 59 -6.21 -0.04 5.79
N THR A 60 -5.36 0.87 5.33
CA THR A 60 -4.53 0.66 4.14
C THR A 60 -3.55 -0.48 4.36
N ASP A 61 -2.90 -0.50 5.53
CA ASP A 61 -1.97 -1.55 5.94
C ASP A 61 -2.62 -2.94 5.90
N LYS A 62 -3.77 -3.10 6.57
CA LYS A 62 -4.53 -4.37 6.55
C LYS A 62 -4.98 -4.80 5.16
N MET A 63 -5.33 -3.85 4.30
CA MET A 63 -5.74 -4.13 2.93
C MET A 63 -4.55 -4.65 2.11
N LEU A 64 -3.41 -3.98 2.21
CA LEU A 64 -2.17 -4.38 1.53
C LEU A 64 -1.64 -5.73 2.04
N GLU A 65 -1.69 -5.97 3.35
CA GLU A 65 -1.35 -7.27 3.93
C GLU A 65 -2.22 -8.39 3.35
N LYS A 66 -3.52 -8.15 3.23
CA LYS A 66 -4.45 -9.11 2.63
C LYS A 66 -4.13 -9.35 1.15
N GLU A 67 -3.95 -8.29 0.36
CA GLU A 67 -3.61 -8.41 -1.06
C GLU A 67 -2.29 -9.17 -1.25
N ASN A 68 -1.28 -8.89 -0.43
CA ASN A 68 -0.01 -9.61 -0.45
C ASN A 68 -0.19 -11.09 -0.12
N GLN A 69 -1.01 -11.42 0.88
CA GLN A 69 -1.31 -12.81 1.23
C GLN A 69 -2.05 -13.53 0.10
N ASP A 70 -2.99 -12.85 -0.55
CA ASP A 70 -3.76 -13.39 -1.68
C ASP A 70 -2.84 -13.67 -2.88
N ILE A 71 -1.91 -12.75 -3.19
CA ILE A 71 -0.90 -12.93 -4.24
C ILE A 71 0.04 -14.09 -3.91
N PHE A 72 0.52 -14.17 -2.66
CA PHE A 72 1.40 -15.25 -2.23
C PHE A 72 0.72 -16.62 -2.37
N ASN A 73 -0.53 -16.73 -1.91
CA ASN A 73 -1.32 -17.95 -2.03
C ASN A 73 -1.54 -18.34 -3.49
N TRP A 74 -1.85 -17.36 -4.35
CA TRP A 74 -2.03 -17.57 -5.78
C TRP A 74 -0.74 -18.10 -6.43
N LEU A 75 0.41 -17.47 -6.15
CA LEU A 75 1.70 -17.90 -6.70
C LEU A 75 2.06 -19.32 -6.27
N MET A 76 1.80 -19.66 -5.01
CA MET A 76 2.06 -21.00 -4.48
C MET A 76 1.16 -22.05 -5.14
N SER A 77 -0.12 -21.75 -5.32
CA SER A 77 -1.06 -22.65 -6.00
C SER A 77 -0.71 -22.84 -7.47
N ASP A 78 -0.33 -21.77 -8.18
CA ASP A 78 0.10 -21.83 -9.58
C ASP A 78 1.37 -22.70 -9.74
N GLN A 79 2.35 -22.52 -8.85
CA GLN A 79 3.55 -23.36 -8.86
C GLN A 79 3.23 -24.84 -8.61
N MET A 80 2.36 -25.13 -7.65
CA MET A 80 1.93 -26.50 -7.35
C MET A 80 1.19 -27.14 -8.54
N GLN A 81 0.32 -26.38 -9.20
CA GLN A 81 -0.40 -26.83 -10.38
C GLN A 81 0.55 -27.13 -11.54
N LYS A 82 1.54 -26.27 -11.79
CA LYS A 82 2.58 -26.50 -12.81
C LYS A 82 3.42 -27.73 -12.53
N HIS A 83 3.80 -27.96 -11.27
CA HIS A 83 4.53 -29.17 -10.89
C HIS A 83 3.70 -30.43 -11.11
N HIS A 84 2.43 -30.41 -10.69
CA HIS A 84 1.53 -31.54 -10.88
C HIS A 84 1.28 -31.84 -12.36
N GLN A 85 1.11 -30.81 -13.19
CA GLN A 85 0.96 -31.00 -14.64
C GLN A 85 2.21 -31.61 -15.26
N ALA A 86 3.41 -31.15 -14.88
CA ALA A 86 4.66 -31.71 -15.37
C ALA A 86 4.83 -33.19 -14.98
N GLU A 87 4.45 -33.58 -13.77
CA GLU A 87 4.44 -34.98 -13.34
C GLU A 87 3.45 -35.84 -14.15
N MET A 88 2.26 -35.32 -14.42
CA MET A 88 1.25 -36.01 -15.24
C MET A 88 1.72 -36.18 -16.69
N ASP A 89 2.29 -35.15 -17.30
CA ASP A 89 2.85 -35.20 -18.65
C ASP A 89 4.01 -36.20 -18.73
N GLN A 90 4.88 -36.23 -17.72
CA GLN A 90 5.98 -37.19 -17.64
C GLN A 90 5.49 -38.63 -17.50
N HIS A 91 4.46 -38.87 -16.68
CA HIS A 91 3.85 -40.19 -16.54
C HIS A 91 3.16 -40.64 -17.82
N GLN A 92 2.45 -39.73 -18.51
CA GLN A 92 1.82 -40.02 -19.79
C GLN A 92 2.88 -40.39 -20.85
N ALA A 93 3.94 -39.59 -20.99
CA ALA A 93 5.04 -39.87 -21.91
C ALA A 93 5.71 -41.22 -21.62
N MET A 94 5.92 -41.56 -20.35
CA MET A 94 6.47 -42.87 -19.96
C MET A 94 5.53 -44.04 -20.32
N THR A 95 4.21 -43.83 -20.17
CA THR A 95 3.19 -44.83 -20.52
C THR A 95 3.13 -45.02 -22.04
N GLU A 96 3.16 -43.95 -22.82
CA GLU A 96 3.21 -43.99 -24.28
C GLU A 96 4.49 -44.70 -24.77
N LEU A 97 5.66 -44.39 -24.20
CA LEU A 97 6.91 -45.09 -24.53
C LEU A 97 6.83 -46.59 -24.23
N LYS A 98 6.19 -46.98 -23.12
CA LYS A 98 5.99 -48.40 -22.75
C LYS A 98 5.06 -49.13 -23.72
N LEU A 99 4.06 -48.44 -24.26
CA LEU A 99 3.13 -48.97 -25.26
C LEU A 99 3.78 -49.08 -26.65
N VAL A 100 4.52 -48.06 -27.09
CA VAL A 100 5.26 -48.07 -28.37
C VAL A 100 6.38 -49.12 -28.36
N GLY A 101 7.01 -49.35 -27.21
CA GLY A 101 8.00 -50.42 -27.03
C GLY A 101 7.41 -51.84 -27.09
N HIS A 102 6.09 -52.02 -26.94
CA HIS A 102 5.46 -53.34 -27.03
C HIS A 102 5.22 -53.83 -28.46
N ASP A 103 5.23 -52.94 -29.46
CA ASP A 103 5.05 -53.33 -30.87
C ASP A 103 6.35 -53.75 -31.59
N HIS A 104 7.51 -53.66 -30.93
CA HIS A 104 8.82 -53.96 -31.54
C HIS A 104 9.63 -55.09 -30.88
N HIS A 105 9.08 -55.79 -29.89
CA HIS A 105 9.77 -56.93 -29.26
C HIS A 105 9.10 -58.26 -29.59
N HIS A 106 9.29 -58.74 -30.83
CA HIS A 106 9.37 -60.19 -31.04
C HIS A 106 10.72 -60.67 -31.60
N ASP A 107 11.61 -59.83 -32.14
CA ASP A 107 12.90 -60.34 -32.60
C ASP A 107 14.10 -59.60 -32.02
N GLN A 108 14.97 -60.40 -31.40
CA GLN A 108 16.35 -60.14 -31.04
C GLN A 108 16.62 -59.62 -29.62
N GLN A 109 16.74 -60.60 -28.72
CA GLN A 109 17.46 -60.51 -27.47
C GLN A 109 18.98 -60.42 -27.73
N GLN A 110 19.67 -59.62 -26.92
CA GLN A 110 21.13 -59.53 -26.69
C GLN A 110 21.99 -58.79 -27.73
N GLN A 111 22.42 -57.57 -27.37
CA GLN A 111 23.83 -57.33 -27.04
C GLN A 111 24.09 -55.95 -26.40
N VAL A 112 24.94 -55.98 -25.39
CA VAL A 112 25.53 -54.89 -24.61
C VAL A 112 26.42 -54.00 -25.49
N LEU A 113 26.50 -52.70 -25.19
CA LEU A 113 27.63 -51.74 -25.31
C LEU A 113 27.03 -50.35 -25.03
N GLY A 114 27.41 -49.55 -24.02
CA GLY A 114 28.74 -49.02 -23.75
C GLY A 114 28.81 -47.55 -24.22
N TYR A 115 29.27 -46.64 -23.35
CA TYR A 115 29.56 -45.19 -23.56
C TYR A 115 28.33 -44.26 -23.58
N GLY A 116 28.25 -43.14 -22.87
CA GLY A 116 29.14 -42.45 -21.94
C GLY A 116 28.42 -41.17 -21.48
N ASP A 117 28.63 -40.82 -20.21
CA ASP A 117 28.89 -39.47 -19.68
C ASP A 117 28.19 -38.25 -20.31
N HIS A 118 27.49 -37.45 -19.50
CA HIS A 118 27.69 -35.99 -19.38
C HIS A 118 27.00 -35.46 -18.12
N HIS A 119 27.81 -34.89 -17.24
CA HIS A 119 27.43 -34.00 -16.14
C HIS A 119 26.32 -33.00 -16.54
N ASN A 120 25.33 -32.83 -15.67
CA ASN A 120 24.91 -31.47 -15.37
C ASN A 120 24.62 -31.33 -13.87
N GLN A 121 25.48 -30.53 -13.24
CA GLN A 121 25.45 -30.16 -11.84
C GLN A 121 24.28 -29.20 -11.61
N PHE A 122 23.42 -29.47 -10.63
CA PHE A 122 22.62 -28.42 -10.01
C PHE A 122 22.96 -28.37 -8.53
N PHE A 123 23.84 -27.44 -8.18
CA PHE A 123 24.23 -27.14 -6.80
C PHE A 123 23.14 -26.30 -6.10
N PRO A 124 22.90 -26.51 -4.80
CA PRO A 124 22.05 -25.67 -3.96
C PRO A 124 22.86 -24.50 -3.37
N PHE A 125 22.37 -23.27 -3.47
CA PHE A 125 22.94 -22.14 -2.72
C PHE A 125 21.97 -20.95 -2.68
N TYR A 126 21.80 -20.15 -1.62
CA TYR A 126 21.81 -20.26 -0.15
C TYR A 126 21.23 -18.90 0.32
N GLY A 127 20.69 -18.83 1.54
CA GLY A 127 20.41 -17.55 2.18
C GLY A 127 21.69 -16.74 2.43
N GLY A 128 21.57 -15.41 2.46
CA GLY A 128 22.64 -14.49 2.85
C GLY A 128 22.31 -13.04 2.46
N ASN A 129 22.47 -12.13 3.42
CA ASN A 129 21.89 -10.79 3.47
C ASN A 129 22.77 -9.72 2.79
N ASP A 130 22.13 -8.59 2.44
CA ASP A 130 22.62 -7.20 2.32
C ASP A 130 23.99 -6.91 1.67
N GLN A 131 23.98 -6.21 0.52
CA GLN A 131 24.46 -4.81 0.34
C GLN A 131 24.63 -4.44 -1.14
N GLY A 132 23.95 -3.36 -1.54
CA GLY A 132 24.42 -2.34 -2.51
C GLY A 132 24.69 -2.76 -3.97
N LEU A 133 23.77 -2.40 -4.87
CA LEU A 133 23.97 -1.57 -6.08
C LEU A 133 22.79 -1.77 -7.06
N GLN A 134 22.03 -0.71 -7.33
CA GLN A 134 21.07 -0.61 -8.45
C GLN A 134 21.80 -0.35 -9.79
N PRO A 135 21.10 -0.23 -10.94
CA PRO A 135 20.17 -1.17 -11.57
C PRO A 135 20.62 -1.47 -13.01
N SER A 136 20.17 -2.58 -13.62
CA SER A 136 20.26 -2.74 -15.06
C SER A 136 18.94 -3.30 -15.59
N SER A 137 18.27 -2.45 -16.34
CA SER A 137 16.99 -2.63 -17.00
C SER A 137 17.13 -3.55 -18.21
N SER A 138 16.50 -4.72 -18.14
CA SER A 138 15.95 -5.42 -19.31
C SER A 138 14.79 -6.30 -18.87
N THR A 139 13.60 -5.70 -18.87
CA THR A 139 12.31 -6.35 -18.64
C THR A 139 12.00 -7.27 -19.81
N THR A 140 12.10 -8.58 -19.65
CA THR A 140 11.35 -9.53 -20.49
C THR A 140 9.94 -9.61 -19.93
N GLY A 141 8.99 -9.03 -20.67
CA GLY A 141 7.58 -8.99 -20.32
C GLY A 141 6.99 -10.39 -20.16
N VAL A 142 6.60 -10.71 -18.93
CA VAL A 142 5.61 -11.74 -18.64
C VAL A 142 4.26 -11.02 -18.67
N ASP A 143 3.49 -11.25 -19.72
CA ASP A 143 2.12 -10.75 -19.83
C ASP A 143 1.25 -11.45 -18.78
N PHE A 144 0.82 -10.69 -17.77
CA PHE A 144 -0.16 -11.12 -16.77
C PHE A 144 -1.56 -10.71 -17.24
N PRO A 145 -2.44 -11.64 -17.67
CA PRO A 145 -3.72 -11.28 -18.27
C PRO A 145 -4.77 -10.77 -17.27
N PHE A 146 -4.44 -10.61 -15.98
CA PHE A 146 -5.37 -10.13 -14.96
C PHE A 146 -5.00 -8.78 -14.30
N LEU A 147 -3.84 -8.18 -14.62
CA LEU A 147 -3.46 -6.87 -14.07
C LEU A 147 -4.22 -5.68 -14.71
N GLN A 148 -5.19 -5.94 -15.57
CA GLN A 148 -5.97 -4.90 -16.26
C GLN A 148 -7.14 -4.35 -15.42
N HIS A 149 -7.17 -4.57 -14.11
CA HIS A 149 -8.12 -3.86 -13.24
C HIS A 149 -7.43 -3.23 -12.04
N HIS A 150 -7.47 -1.89 -12.08
CA HIS A 150 -7.24 -0.95 -10.99
C HIS A 150 -5.79 -0.60 -10.67
N HIS A 151 -5.19 0.19 -11.57
CA HIS A 151 -4.38 1.32 -11.11
C HIS A 151 -5.28 2.27 -10.30
N HIS A 152 -5.59 1.90 -9.06
CA HIS A 152 -5.94 2.89 -8.07
C HIS A 152 -4.67 3.69 -7.85
N HIS A 153 -4.57 4.81 -8.56
CA HIS A 153 -3.72 5.90 -8.12
C HIS A 153 -4.12 6.14 -6.67
N TYR A 154 -3.30 5.65 -5.73
CA TYR A 154 -3.36 6.08 -4.33
C TYR A 154 -2.85 7.53 -4.31
N GLN A 155 -3.60 8.42 -4.95
CA GLN A 155 -3.56 9.82 -4.62
C GLN A 155 -4.00 9.86 -3.16
N LEU A 156 -3.01 10.07 -2.29
CA LEU A 156 -3.23 10.82 -1.07
C LEU A 156 -3.97 12.08 -1.51
N GLN A 157 -5.30 12.06 -1.49
CA GLN A 157 -6.01 13.33 -1.49
C GLN A 157 -5.45 14.05 -0.27
N PRO A 158 -4.85 15.24 -0.43
CA PRO A 158 -4.77 16.14 0.70
C PRO A 158 -6.22 16.28 1.11
N THR A 159 -6.62 15.72 2.26
CA THR A 159 -7.95 15.93 2.79
C THR A 159 -8.03 17.43 3.01
N GLN A 160 -8.58 18.14 2.04
CA GLN A 160 -8.87 19.55 2.18
C GLN A 160 -9.73 19.68 3.43
N PRO A 161 -9.47 20.67 4.29
CA PRO A 161 -10.32 20.87 5.46
C PRO A 161 -11.73 21.15 4.94
N ASN A 162 -12.68 20.28 5.27
CA ASN A 162 -14.11 20.48 5.02
C ASN A 162 -14.49 21.93 5.38
N LEU A 163 -14.79 22.73 4.36
CA LEU A 163 -15.46 24.04 4.46
C LEU A 163 -16.98 23.91 4.24
N GLN A 164 -17.52 22.70 4.34
CA GLN A 164 -18.94 22.43 4.16
C GLN A 164 -19.56 22.13 5.53
N ASP A 165 -20.05 23.18 6.20
CA ASP A 165 -21.27 23.15 7.02
C ASP A 165 -21.52 24.56 7.61
N SER A 166 -22.04 25.46 6.78
CA SER A 166 -22.71 26.70 7.24
C SER A 166 -23.86 27.11 6.32
N ALA A 167 -24.47 26.16 5.62
CA ALA A 167 -25.58 26.45 4.71
C ALA A 167 -26.66 25.35 4.71
N ALA A 168 -27.06 24.85 5.88
CA ALA A 168 -28.22 23.95 5.96
C ALA A 168 -28.84 23.89 7.37
N ALA A 169 -29.22 25.03 7.96
CA ALA A 169 -30.17 25.06 9.09
C ALA A 169 -30.79 26.45 9.27
N THR A 170 -31.45 26.97 8.25
CA THR A 170 -32.47 28.01 8.45
C THR A 170 -33.61 27.70 7.53
N LEU A 171 -34.63 27.03 8.07
CA LEU A 171 -36.02 27.07 7.63
C LEU A 171 -36.84 26.28 8.68
N LEU A 172 -37.09 26.92 9.81
CA LEU A 172 -38.30 26.65 10.58
C LEU A 172 -39.31 27.73 10.20
N PRO A 173 -40.51 27.39 9.72
CA PRO A 173 -41.65 28.28 9.82
C PRO A 173 -42.51 27.87 11.03
N GLY A 174 -42.66 28.79 11.97
CA GLY A 174 -43.87 28.94 12.79
C GLY A 174 -44.43 30.35 12.54
N PRO A 175 -45.67 30.68 12.91
CA PRO A 175 -46.59 29.97 13.82
C PRO A 175 -47.73 29.21 13.10
#